data_AF-A0AAE1CTS8-F1
#
_entry.id   AF-A0AAE1CTS8-F1
#
_cell.length_a   1.000
_cell.length_b   1.000
_cell.length_c   1.000
_cell.angle_alpha   90.00
_cell.angle_beta   90.00
_cell.angle_gamma   90.00
#
_symmetry.space_group_name_H-M   'P 1'
#
loop_
_entity.id
_entity.type
_entity.pdbx_description
1 polymer ?
#
loop_
_entity_poly.entity_id
_entity_poly.type
_entity_poly.pdbx_seq_one_letter_code
_entity_poly.pdbx_strand_id
1 'polypeptide(L)'
;MNAVSGRIIDLWDSLLLYYSAFLNEKDRHRYKSRLDNLYHRLPSDQINNIKSILSSQRKQAKSDCSSDKKSRILNALLDNEERTLIIANLFKGITEQFMHFTKKYQAQRPLVHDLHSDLHNLIKEAYAGFLLPEKIPACSTSKLISLEFRDEYQLRDRDLAVGKFCKPVLTTCLKDKKKNIWINKFYQALREGDIGMGEYLKKLPVANTTIRDLSYLSPALQRNAKIVSAISSLAEKLPWVDLMLSSEHSALTRPWQEEK
;
A
#
# COMPACT_ATOMS: atom_id res chain seq x y z
N MET A 1 2.85 9.13 -0.60
CA MET A 1 3.64 7.95 -0.16
C MET A 1 4.14 7.08 -1.31
N ASN A 2 3.33 6.75 -2.33
CA ASN A 2 3.75 5.92 -3.46
C ASN A 2 4.96 6.48 -4.24
N ALA A 3 5.07 7.82 -4.29
CA ALA A 3 6.19 8.50 -4.93
C ALA A 3 7.52 8.32 -4.19
N VAL A 4 7.55 7.96 -2.90
CA VAL A 4 8.81 7.92 -2.14
C VAL A 4 9.49 6.56 -2.26
N SER A 5 8.76 5.47 -1.98
CA SER A 5 9.31 4.10 -2.09
C SER A 5 9.68 3.73 -3.53
N GLY A 6 8.84 4.10 -4.50
CA GLY A 6 9.14 3.95 -5.93
C GLY A 6 10.42 4.70 -6.32
N ARG A 7 10.51 5.99 -5.96
CA ARG A 7 11.69 6.80 -6.29
C ARG A 7 12.97 6.32 -5.60
N ILE A 8 12.90 5.75 -4.40
CA ILE A 8 14.08 5.16 -3.74
C ILE A 8 14.65 4.00 -4.57
N ILE A 9 13.77 3.16 -5.14
CA ILE A 9 14.17 2.05 -6.00
C ILE A 9 14.72 2.59 -7.33
N ASP A 10 14.04 3.56 -7.95
CA ASP A 10 14.47 4.14 -9.22
C ASP A 10 15.82 4.88 -9.10
N LEU A 11 16.08 5.48 -7.94
CA LEU A 11 17.32 6.22 -7.65
C LEU A 11 18.38 5.34 -6.97
N TRP A 12 18.19 4.02 -6.87
CA TRP A 12 19.07 3.15 -6.08
C TRP A 12 20.54 3.24 -6.49
N ASP A 13 20.82 3.10 -7.78
CA ASP A 13 22.18 3.18 -8.33
C ASP A 13 22.79 4.58 -8.13
N SER A 14 21.99 5.64 -8.27
CA SER A 14 22.42 7.02 -8.02
C SER A 14 22.73 7.28 -6.55
N LEU A 15 21.90 6.76 -5.63
CA LEU A 15 22.13 6.86 -4.19
C LEU A 15 23.40 6.10 -3.81
N LEU A 16 23.58 4.89 -4.34
CA LEU A 16 24.77 4.09 -4.10
C LEU A 16 26.05 4.81 -4.54
N LEU A 17 26.05 5.37 -5.75
CA LEU A 17 27.17 6.15 -6.27
C LEU A 17 27.43 7.40 -5.42
N TYR A 18 26.39 8.16 -5.09
CA TYR A 18 26.51 9.37 -4.27
C TYR A 18 27.10 9.07 -2.89
N TYR A 19 26.57 8.06 -2.20
CA TYR A 19 27.03 7.72 -0.86
C TYR A 19 28.39 7.02 -0.85
N SER A 20 28.81 6.39 -1.96
CA SER A 20 30.14 5.77 -2.09
C SER A 20 31.30 6.75 -1.83
N ALA A 21 31.10 8.06 -2.05
CA ALA A 21 32.08 9.09 -1.74
C ALA A 21 32.49 9.10 -0.26
N PHE A 22 31.60 8.67 0.63
CA PHE A 22 31.79 8.68 2.08
C PHE A 22 32.36 7.38 2.65
N LEU A 23 32.60 6.36 1.83
CA LEU A 23 33.23 5.11 2.27
C LEU A 23 34.65 5.35 2.79
N ASN A 24 35.02 4.61 3.82
CA ASN A 24 36.42 4.50 4.25
C ASN A 24 37.24 3.74 3.19
N GLU A 25 38.56 3.76 3.33
CA GLU A 25 39.46 3.18 2.33
C GLU A 25 39.32 1.66 2.21
N LYS A 26 39.14 0.97 3.36
CA LYS A 26 38.93 -0.48 3.42
C LYS A 26 37.66 -0.92 2.68
N ASP A 27 36.55 -0.23 2.90
CA ASP A 27 35.26 -0.56 2.29
C ASP A 27 35.23 -0.19 0.80
N ARG A 28 35.97 0.84 0.37
CA ARG A 28 36.15 1.11 -1.07
C ARG A 28 36.79 -0.07 -1.78
N HIS A 29 37.82 -0.67 -1.19
CA HIS A 29 38.42 -1.88 -1.76
C HIS A 29 37.43 -3.04 -1.76
N ARG A 30 36.68 -3.25 -0.68
CA ARG A 30 35.66 -4.30 -0.57
C ARG A 30 34.59 -4.20 -1.66
N TYR A 31 34.13 -2.99 -1.99
CA TYR A 31 33.06 -2.78 -2.97
C TYR A 31 33.53 -2.31 -4.36
N LYS A 32 34.84 -2.30 -4.62
CA LYS A 32 35.43 -1.75 -5.85
C LYS A 32 34.79 -2.32 -7.12
N SER A 33 34.76 -3.65 -7.25
CA SER A 33 34.18 -4.32 -8.43
C SER A 33 32.72 -3.94 -8.67
N ARG A 34 31.94 -3.75 -7.60
CA ARG A 34 30.53 -3.35 -7.71
C ARG A 34 30.40 -1.89 -8.15
N LEU A 35 31.22 -0.99 -7.63
CA LEU A 35 31.23 0.41 -8.04
C LEU A 35 31.69 0.55 -9.50
N ASP A 36 32.71 -0.20 -9.91
CA ASP A 36 33.21 -0.22 -11.29
C ASP A 36 32.10 -0.66 -12.26
N ASN A 37 31.34 -1.70 -11.91
CA ASN A 37 30.18 -2.14 -12.70
C ASN A 37 29.10 -1.04 -12.85
N LEU A 38 28.89 -0.21 -11.83
CA LEU A 38 27.96 0.92 -11.92
C LEU A 38 28.48 1.99 -12.88
N TYR A 39 29.77 2.32 -12.80
CA TYR A 39 30.39 3.27 -13.72
C TYR A 39 30.35 2.80 -15.18
N HIS A 40 30.52 1.50 -15.43
CA HIS A 40 30.41 0.93 -16.77
C HIS A 40 29.02 1.04 -17.40
N ARG A 41 27.97 1.18 -16.58
CA ARG A 41 26.59 1.37 -17.07
C ARG A 41 26.25 2.83 -17.37
N LEU A 42 27.15 3.76 -17.04
CA LEU A 42 26.96 5.20 -17.26
C LEU A 42 27.59 5.65 -18.58
N PRO A 43 27.04 6.70 -19.23
CA PRO A 43 27.65 7.31 -20.39
C PRO A 43 29.03 7.88 -20.05
N SER A 44 30.03 7.62 -20.90
CA SER A 44 31.43 8.05 -20.72
C SER A 44 31.57 9.53 -20.39
N ASP A 45 30.78 10.37 -21.06
CA ASP A 45 30.82 11.83 -20.94
C ASP A 45 30.37 12.34 -19.56
N GLN A 46 29.58 11.54 -18.83
CA GLN A 46 29.09 11.89 -17.50
C GLN A 46 30.01 11.40 -16.39
N ILE A 47 30.85 10.39 -16.65
CA ILE A 47 31.70 9.76 -15.62
C ILE A 47 32.67 10.78 -15.00
N ASN A 48 33.29 11.63 -15.82
CA ASN A 48 34.26 12.62 -15.33
C ASN A 48 33.59 13.68 -14.46
N ASN A 49 32.40 14.14 -14.85
CA ASN A 49 31.59 15.08 -14.08
C ASN A 49 31.15 14.46 -12.74
N ILE A 50 30.69 13.22 -12.75
CA ILE A 50 30.29 12.50 -11.53
C ILE A 50 31.49 12.33 -10.60
N LYS A 51 32.65 11.91 -11.11
CA LYS A 51 33.88 11.78 -10.30
C LYS A 51 34.31 13.11 -9.69
N SER A 52 34.20 14.23 -10.42
CA SER A 52 34.54 15.55 -9.88
C SER A 52 33.61 15.94 -8.72
N ILE A 53 32.29 15.72 -8.88
CA ILE A 53 31.29 15.97 -7.83
C ILE A 53 31.56 15.09 -6.60
N LEU A 54 31.83 13.79 -6.78
CA LEU A 54 32.10 12.89 -5.64
C LEU A 54 33.39 13.27 -4.91
N SER A 55 34.39 13.80 -5.63
CA SER A 55 35.64 14.28 -5.04
C SER A 55 35.43 15.53 -4.16
N SER A 56 34.53 16.44 -4.56
CA SER A 56 34.20 17.62 -3.75
C SER A 56 33.37 17.24 -2.52
N GLN A 57 32.45 16.29 -2.66
CA GLN A 57 31.65 15.75 -1.55
C GLN A 57 32.52 15.08 -0.48
N ARG A 58 33.61 14.40 -0.87
CA ARG A 58 34.56 13.78 0.07
C ARG A 58 35.26 14.81 0.96
N LYS A 59 35.46 16.03 0.46
CA LYS A 59 36.17 17.12 1.16
C LYS A 59 35.29 17.90 2.13
N GLN A 60 33.96 17.72 2.09
CA GLN A 60 33.08 18.39 3.06
C GLN A 60 33.33 17.89 4.48
N ALA A 61 33.58 18.83 5.40
CA ALA A 61 33.70 18.56 6.82
C ALA A 61 32.42 17.92 7.37
N LYS A 62 32.57 16.82 8.11
CA LYS A 62 31.45 16.10 8.70
C LYS A 62 31.29 16.53 10.16
N SER A 63 30.09 16.94 10.55
CA SER A 63 29.71 16.92 11.98
C SER A 63 29.43 15.47 12.40
N ASP A 64 29.55 15.16 13.69
CA ASP A 64 29.31 13.80 14.22
C ASP A 64 27.93 13.27 13.86
N CYS A 65 26.89 14.11 13.98
CA CYS A 65 25.51 13.77 13.60
C CYS A 65 25.36 13.49 12.09
N SER A 66 26.13 14.18 11.24
CA SER A 66 26.13 13.92 9.79
C SER A 66 26.86 12.63 9.43
N SER A 67 27.84 12.23 10.24
CA SER A 67 28.62 11.01 10.04
C SER A 67 27.79 9.76 10.34
N ASP A 68 27.08 9.74 11.48
CA ASP A 68 26.20 8.62 11.86
C ASP A 68 25.11 8.36 10.80
N LYS A 69 24.41 9.42 10.37
CA LYS A 69 23.39 9.31 9.31
C LYS A 69 23.94 8.70 8.02
N LYS A 70 25.10 9.14 7.56
CA LYS A 70 25.75 8.62 6.35
C LYS A 70 26.16 7.16 6.51
N SER A 71 26.70 6.78 7.67
CA SER A 71 27.07 5.39 7.98
C SER A 71 25.85 4.48 7.98
N ARG A 72 24.72 4.91 8.55
CA ARG A 72 23.45 4.16 8.51
C ARG A 72 22.93 3.96 7.09
N ILE A 73 23.02 4.98 6.24
CA ILE A 73 22.61 4.88 4.83
C ILE A 73 23.54 3.95 4.05
N LEU A 74 24.85 4.04 4.25
CA LEU A 74 25.83 3.13 3.64
C LEU A 74 25.57 1.68 4.04
N ASN A 75 25.33 1.43 5.33
CA ASN A 75 24.95 0.11 5.82
C ASN A 75 23.67 -0.40 5.13
N ALA A 76 22.66 0.45 4.92
CA ALA A 76 21.42 0.07 4.24
C ALA A 76 21.61 -0.22 2.74
N LEU A 77 22.48 0.53 2.04
CA LEU A 77 22.72 0.42 0.60
C LEU A 77 23.69 -0.73 0.23
N LEU A 78 24.57 -1.12 1.14
CA LEU A 78 25.66 -2.06 0.88
C LEU A 78 25.52 -3.35 1.69
N ASP A 79 25.68 -3.27 3.01
CA ASP A 79 25.70 -4.46 3.88
C ASP A 79 24.31 -5.09 4.06
N ASN A 80 23.25 -4.27 4.06
CA ASN A 80 21.85 -4.67 4.22
C ASN A 80 21.02 -4.41 2.95
N GLU A 81 21.64 -4.37 1.78
CA GLU A 81 20.96 -4.06 0.51
C GLU A 81 19.71 -4.90 0.28
N GLU A 82 19.84 -6.22 0.33
CA GLU A 82 18.74 -7.16 0.06
C GLU A 82 17.54 -6.90 0.98
N ARG A 83 17.83 -6.69 2.27
CA ARG A 83 16.82 -6.36 3.29
C ARG A 83 16.16 -5.02 3.00
N THR A 84 16.93 -3.99 2.70
CA THR A 84 16.42 -2.65 2.41
C THR A 84 15.55 -2.65 1.15
N LEU A 85 15.99 -3.34 0.10
CA LEU A 85 15.23 -3.49 -1.14
C LEU A 85 13.91 -4.23 -0.91
N ILE A 86 13.91 -5.30 -0.10
CA ILE A 86 12.68 -6.02 0.23
C ILE A 86 11.70 -5.12 0.96
N ILE A 87 12.16 -4.37 1.97
CA ILE A 87 11.29 -3.43 2.71
C ILE A 87 10.75 -2.33 1.78
N ALA A 88 11.59 -1.72 0.94
CA ALA A 88 11.17 -0.68 0.01
C ALA A 88 10.14 -1.19 -1.00
N ASN A 89 10.38 -2.39 -1.56
CA ASN A 89 9.46 -3.04 -2.49
C ASN A 89 8.14 -3.45 -1.82
N LEU A 90 8.18 -3.82 -0.53
CA LEU A 90 6.98 -4.16 0.23
C LEU A 90 6.10 -2.93 0.40
N PHE A 91 6.68 -1.80 0.81
CA PHE A 91 5.95 -0.53 0.91
C PHE A 91 5.39 -0.07 -0.44
N LYS A 92 6.14 -0.26 -1.54
CA LYS A 92 5.64 0.00 -2.89
C LYS A 92 4.40 -0.85 -3.20
N GLY A 93 4.47 -2.15 -2.92
CA GLY A 93 3.35 -3.09 -3.14
C GLY A 93 2.11 -2.74 -2.32
N ILE A 94 2.28 -2.54 -1.01
CA ILE A 94 1.19 -2.14 -0.09
C ILE A 94 0.55 -0.83 -0.58
N THR A 95 1.38 0.17 -0.93
CA THR A 95 0.83 1.45 -1.37
C THR A 95 0.06 1.31 -2.69
N GLU A 96 0.52 0.51 -3.65
CA GLU A 96 -0.24 0.20 -4.88
C GLU A 96 -1.60 -0.45 -4.57
N GLN A 97 -1.63 -1.41 -3.63
CA GLN A 97 -2.85 -2.12 -3.24
C GLN A 97 -3.93 -1.17 -2.69
N PHE A 98 -3.57 -0.29 -1.76
CA PHE A 98 -4.53 0.63 -1.13
C PHE A 98 -4.81 1.90 -1.94
N MET A 99 -4.00 2.20 -2.96
CA MET A 99 -4.10 3.47 -3.70
C MET A 99 -5.39 3.58 -4.51
N HIS A 100 -5.91 2.49 -5.09
CA HIS A 100 -7.16 2.56 -5.85
C HIS A 100 -8.32 3.00 -4.97
N PHE A 101 -8.50 2.31 -3.83
CA PHE A 101 -9.50 2.67 -2.83
C PHE A 101 -9.32 4.12 -2.33
N THR A 102 -8.09 4.47 -1.94
CA THR A 102 -7.78 5.80 -1.40
C THR A 102 -8.11 6.91 -2.41
N LYS A 103 -7.71 6.76 -3.67
CA LYS A 103 -8.00 7.74 -4.73
C LYS A 103 -9.51 7.89 -4.99
N LYS A 104 -10.26 6.79 -5.00
CA LYS A 104 -11.71 6.80 -5.25
C LYS A 104 -12.45 7.62 -4.19
N TYR A 105 -12.06 7.49 -2.92
CA TYR A 105 -12.77 8.12 -1.80
C TYR A 105 -12.16 9.43 -1.30
N GLN A 106 -10.97 9.80 -1.76
CA GLN A 106 -10.39 11.15 -1.58
C GLN A 106 -10.68 12.09 -2.76
N ALA A 107 -11.43 11.64 -3.76
CA ALA A 107 -11.86 12.48 -4.87
C ALA A 107 -12.86 13.55 -4.42
N GLN A 108 -12.97 14.64 -5.19
CA GLN A 108 -13.92 15.73 -4.92
C GLN A 108 -15.39 15.26 -4.88
N ARG A 109 -15.71 14.17 -5.60
CA ARG A 109 -17.03 13.55 -5.65
C ARG A 109 -16.90 12.04 -5.44
N PRO A 110 -16.84 11.57 -4.19
CA PRO A 110 -16.68 10.14 -3.90
C PRO A 110 -17.96 9.38 -4.26
N LEU A 111 -17.81 8.19 -4.85
CA LEU A 111 -18.92 7.31 -5.18
C LEU A 111 -19.39 6.56 -3.92
N VAL A 112 -20.08 7.27 -3.03
CA VAL A 112 -20.48 6.74 -1.71
C VAL A 112 -21.39 5.52 -1.76
N HIS A 113 -22.12 5.32 -2.86
CA HIS A 113 -22.94 4.12 -3.08
C HIS A 113 -22.08 2.85 -3.32
N ASP A 114 -20.84 2.99 -3.78
CA ASP A 114 -19.94 1.83 -3.92
C ASP A 114 -19.17 1.53 -2.62
N LEU A 115 -19.15 2.46 -1.67
CA LEU A 115 -18.26 2.43 -0.50
C LEU A 115 -18.41 1.15 0.32
N HIS A 116 -19.64 0.69 0.55
CA HIS A 116 -19.88 -0.55 1.29
C HIS A 116 -19.24 -1.75 0.58
N SER A 117 -19.45 -1.88 -0.74
CA SER A 117 -18.91 -3.00 -1.50
C SER A 117 -17.39 -2.94 -1.59
N ASP A 118 -16.83 -1.76 -1.80
CA ASP A 118 -15.39 -1.56 -1.90
C ASP A 118 -14.69 -1.82 -0.56
N LEU A 119 -15.28 -1.40 0.57
CA LEU A 119 -14.76 -1.72 1.91
C LEU A 119 -14.75 -3.24 2.14
N HIS A 120 -15.84 -3.92 1.79
CA HIS A 120 -15.93 -5.37 1.94
C HIS A 120 -14.88 -6.09 1.07
N ASN A 121 -14.68 -5.66 -0.17
CA ASN A 121 -13.65 -6.22 -1.06
C ASN A 121 -12.23 -5.92 -0.56
N LEU A 122 -11.97 -4.70 -0.09
CA LEU A 122 -10.68 -4.31 0.47
C LEU A 122 -10.27 -5.21 1.65
N ILE A 123 -11.20 -5.48 2.57
CA ILE A 123 -10.95 -6.35 3.72
C ILE A 123 -10.66 -7.77 3.25
N LYS A 124 -11.46 -8.31 2.32
CA LYS A 124 -11.26 -9.66 1.78
C LYS A 124 -9.93 -9.81 1.05
N GLU A 125 -9.55 -8.84 0.24
CA GLU A 125 -8.26 -8.84 -0.48
C GLU A 125 -7.08 -8.77 0.48
N ALA A 126 -7.18 -7.93 1.52
CA ALA A 126 -6.16 -7.85 2.56
C ALA A 126 -6.02 -9.19 3.30
N TYR A 127 -7.13 -9.81 3.70
CA TYR A 127 -7.14 -11.11 4.38
C TYR A 127 -6.59 -12.23 3.51
N ALA A 128 -6.93 -12.24 2.21
CA ALA A 128 -6.43 -13.23 1.26
C ALA A 128 -4.90 -13.17 1.10
N GLY A 129 -4.25 -12.09 1.52
CA GLY A 129 -2.80 -11.98 1.52
C GLY A 129 -2.10 -12.87 2.56
N PHE A 130 -2.78 -13.24 3.64
CA PHE A 130 -2.15 -13.96 4.76
C PHE A 130 -2.99 -15.08 5.37
N LEU A 131 -4.27 -15.21 5.01
CA LEU A 131 -5.16 -16.28 5.48
C LEU A 131 -5.47 -17.30 4.38
N LEU A 132 -5.75 -18.52 4.83
CA LEU A 132 -6.27 -19.59 3.99
C LEU A 132 -7.63 -19.19 3.38
N PRO A 133 -7.83 -19.34 2.05
CA PRO A 133 -9.06 -18.91 1.38
C PRO A 133 -10.34 -19.50 1.99
N GLU A 134 -10.31 -20.77 2.41
CA GLU A 134 -11.43 -21.48 3.03
C GLU A 134 -11.82 -20.93 4.41
N LYS A 135 -10.96 -20.12 5.03
CA LYS A 135 -11.22 -19.46 6.33
C LYS A 135 -11.79 -18.06 6.17
N ILE A 136 -11.82 -17.50 4.96
CA ILE A 136 -12.32 -16.15 4.71
C ILE A 136 -13.81 -16.21 4.36
N PRO A 137 -14.70 -15.57 5.15
CA PRO A 137 -16.13 -15.56 4.86
C PRO A 137 -16.45 -14.90 3.50
N ALA A 138 -17.23 -15.59 2.66
CA ALA A 138 -17.50 -15.11 1.31
C ALA A 138 -18.42 -13.88 1.26
N CYS A 139 -19.50 -13.86 2.06
CA CYS A 139 -20.61 -12.91 1.91
C CYS A 139 -21.05 -12.20 3.20
N SER A 140 -20.49 -12.56 4.36
CA SER A 140 -20.99 -12.06 5.65
C SER A 140 -20.04 -11.04 6.25
N THR A 141 -20.45 -9.77 6.21
CA THR A 141 -19.73 -8.66 6.83
C THR A 141 -19.52 -8.88 8.33
N SER A 142 -20.54 -9.34 9.06
CA SER A 142 -20.42 -9.61 10.50
C SER A 142 -19.39 -10.69 10.80
N LYS A 143 -19.40 -11.80 10.06
CA LYS A 143 -18.40 -12.87 10.20
C LYS A 143 -17.00 -12.41 9.80
N LEU A 144 -16.89 -11.53 8.80
CA LEU A 144 -15.61 -11.00 8.33
C LEU A 144 -14.95 -10.10 9.39
N ILE A 145 -15.75 -9.29 10.09
CA ILE A 145 -15.26 -8.45 11.18
C ILE A 145 -14.92 -9.29 12.42
N SER A 146 -15.70 -10.33 12.72
CA SER A 146 -15.48 -11.20 13.89
C SER A 146 -14.42 -12.29 13.68
N LEU A 147 -13.76 -12.33 12.52
CA LEU A 147 -12.80 -13.38 12.17
C LEU A 147 -11.54 -13.29 13.04
N GLU A 148 -11.17 -14.34 13.75
CA GLU A 148 -9.90 -14.39 14.49
C GLU A 148 -8.73 -14.82 13.60
N PHE A 149 -7.57 -14.18 13.75
CA PHE A 149 -6.37 -14.45 12.94
C PHE A 149 -5.46 -15.51 13.58
N ARG A 150 -6.02 -16.69 13.85
CA ARG A 150 -5.28 -17.80 14.47
C ARG A 150 -4.18 -18.34 13.55
N ASP A 151 -3.10 -18.86 14.13
CA ASP A 151 -1.95 -19.36 13.38
C ASP A 151 -2.33 -20.49 12.42
N GLU A 152 -3.25 -21.38 12.81
CA GLU A 152 -3.75 -22.46 11.94
C GLU A 152 -4.57 -21.97 10.73
N TYR A 153 -5.00 -20.72 10.71
CA TYR A 153 -5.74 -20.12 9.59
C TYR A 153 -4.83 -19.35 8.64
N GLN A 154 -3.56 -19.14 9.01
CA GLN A 154 -2.64 -18.35 8.22
C GLN A 154 -1.94 -19.19 7.14
N LEU A 155 -1.60 -18.53 6.04
CA LEU A 155 -0.77 -19.10 4.98
C LEU A 155 0.64 -19.40 5.50
N ARG A 156 1.35 -20.35 4.87
CA ARG A 156 2.78 -20.57 5.13
C ARG A 156 3.62 -19.47 4.49
N ASP A 157 4.87 -19.32 4.93
CA ASP A 157 5.78 -18.25 4.46
C ASP A 157 5.90 -18.17 2.94
N ARG A 158 5.96 -19.32 2.26
CA ARG A 158 6.06 -19.38 0.80
C ARG A 158 4.80 -18.91 0.06
N ASP A 159 3.66 -18.95 0.76
CA ASP A 159 2.33 -18.68 0.25
C ASP A 159 1.87 -17.25 0.64
N LEU A 160 2.55 -16.57 1.58
CA LEU A 160 2.25 -15.19 1.99
C LEU A 160 2.38 -14.19 0.82
N ALA A 161 1.46 -13.22 0.77
CA ALA A 161 1.45 -12.17 -0.22
C ALA A 161 2.48 -11.07 0.09
N VAL A 162 3.72 -11.30 -0.34
CA VAL A 162 4.81 -10.31 -0.26
C VAL A 162 4.78 -9.25 -1.37
N GLY A 163 3.87 -9.40 -2.34
CA GLY A 163 3.75 -8.52 -3.51
C GLY A 163 4.73 -8.83 -4.66
N LYS A 164 4.36 -8.41 -5.87
CA LYS A 164 5.11 -8.71 -7.12
C LYS A 164 6.54 -8.14 -7.12
N PHE A 165 6.77 -7.03 -6.43
CA PHE A 165 8.07 -6.35 -6.39
C PHE A 165 9.08 -7.01 -5.45
N CYS A 166 8.61 -7.62 -4.35
CA CYS A 166 9.49 -8.29 -3.38
C CYS A 166 9.96 -9.66 -3.85
N LYS A 167 9.09 -10.38 -4.60
CA LYS A 167 9.31 -11.77 -5.01
C LYS A 167 10.70 -12.01 -5.62
N PRO A 168 11.19 -11.23 -6.61
CA PRO A 168 12.50 -11.48 -7.22
C PRO A 168 13.66 -11.41 -6.23
N VAL A 169 13.64 -10.43 -5.32
CA VAL A 169 14.68 -10.24 -4.31
C VAL A 169 14.61 -11.38 -3.29
N LEU A 170 13.41 -11.68 -2.77
CA LEU A 170 13.20 -12.79 -1.82
C LEU A 170 13.63 -14.14 -2.40
N THR A 171 13.31 -14.44 -3.66
CA THR A 171 13.76 -15.68 -4.32
C THR A 171 15.29 -15.77 -4.36
N THR A 172 15.99 -14.65 -4.53
CA THR A 172 17.45 -14.61 -4.49
C THR A 172 17.96 -14.83 -3.07
N CYS A 173 17.38 -14.14 -2.08
CA CYS A 173 17.78 -14.26 -0.68
C CYS A 173 17.60 -15.69 -0.14
N LEU A 174 16.53 -16.38 -0.55
CA LEU A 174 16.22 -17.76 -0.13
C LEU A 174 17.23 -18.81 -0.64
N LYS A 175 18.00 -18.50 -1.69
CA LYS A 175 19.06 -19.39 -2.20
C LYS A 175 20.27 -19.43 -1.28
N ASP A 176 20.57 -18.33 -0.58
CA ASP A 176 21.70 -18.24 0.35
C ASP A 176 21.22 -18.02 1.79
N LYS A 177 20.77 -19.13 2.41
CA LYS A 177 20.24 -19.12 3.78
C LYS A 177 21.29 -18.77 4.84
N LYS A 178 22.58 -19.01 4.56
CA LYS A 178 23.67 -18.70 5.51
C LYS A 178 23.92 -17.20 5.59
N LYS A 179 23.84 -16.50 4.46
CA LYS A 179 23.92 -15.03 4.42
C LYS A 179 22.64 -14.39 4.95
N ASN A 180 21.48 -14.98 4.66
CA ASN A 180 20.17 -14.36 4.88
C ASN A 180 19.37 -14.95 6.06
N ILE A 181 20.03 -15.10 7.20
CA ILE A 181 19.43 -15.62 8.45
C ILE A 181 18.23 -14.76 8.92
N TRP A 182 18.21 -13.49 8.52
CA TRP A 182 17.17 -12.53 8.87
C TRP A 182 15.81 -12.79 8.21
N ILE A 183 15.74 -13.64 7.17
CA ILE A 183 14.48 -13.92 6.43
C ILE A 183 13.39 -14.47 7.36
N ASN A 184 13.74 -15.34 8.31
CA ASN A 184 12.75 -15.90 9.25
C ASN A 184 12.12 -14.80 10.11
N LYS A 185 12.95 -13.85 10.59
CA LYS A 185 12.47 -12.67 11.33
C LYS A 185 11.64 -11.74 10.45
N PHE A 186 11.94 -11.67 9.15
CA PHE A 186 11.13 -10.92 8.20
C PHE A 186 9.73 -11.51 8.05
N TYR A 187 9.59 -12.83 7.86
CA TYR A 187 8.27 -13.46 7.76
C TYR A 187 7.48 -13.36 9.06
N GLN A 188 8.14 -13.47 10.21
CA GLN A 188 7.50 -13.22 11.50
C GLN A 188 6.95 -11.79 11.58
N ALA A 189 7.77 -10.79 11.28
CA ALA A 189 7.36 -9.38 11.30
C ALA A 189 6.26 -9.08 10.27
N LEU A 190 6.28 -9.75 9.11
CA LEU A 190 5.24 -9.64 8.09
C LEU A 190 3.90 -10.14 8.62
N ARG A 191 3.87 -11.32 9.27
CA ARG A 191 2.65 -11.86 9.90
C ARG A 191 2.11 -10.94 10.98
N GLU A 192 2.97 -10.46 11.87
CA GLU A 192 2.59 -9.50 12.91
C GLU A 192 1.98 -8.23 12.29
N GLY A 193 2.58 -7.73 11.21
CA GLY A 193 2.07 -6.61 10.43
C GLY A 193 0.72 -6.89 9.76
N ASP A 194 0.55 -8.06 9.15
CA ASP A 194 -0.68 -8.48 8.49
C ASP A 194 -1.83 -8.65 9.48
N ILE A 195 -1.56 -9.24 10.65
CA ILE A 195 -2.52 -9.35 11.76
C ILE A 195 -2.90 -7.95 12.25
N GLY A 196 -1.90 -7.09 12.49
CA GLY A 196 -2.15 -5.70 12.92
C GLY A 196 -2.98 -4.91 11.91
N MET A 197 -2.69 -5.08 10.61
CA MET A 197 -3.50 -4.53 9.52
C MET A 197 -4.92 -5.09 9.56
N GLY A 198 -5.08 -6.41 9.67
CA GLY A 198 -6.39 -7.06 9.74
C GLY A 198 -7.23 -6.54 10.90
N GLU A 199 -6.65 -6.42 12.09
CA GLU A 199 -7.33 -5.87 13.27
C GLU A 199 -7.71 -4.40 13.10
N TYR A 200 -6.88 -3.63 12.40
CA TYR A 200 -7.22 -2.25 12.04
C TYR A 200 -8.38 -2.19 11.05
N LEU A 201 -8.38 -3.04 10.02
CA LEU A 201 -9.41 -3.09 8.99
C LEU A 201 -10.80 -3.45 9.54
N LYS A 202 -10.88 -4.27 10.60
CA LYS A 202 -12.12 -4.55 11.32
C LYS A 202 -12.81 -3.31 11.91
N LYS A 203 -12.04 -2.25 12.20
CA LYS A 203 -12.55 -0.98 12.76
C LYS A 203 -13.17 -0.08 11.70
N LEU A 204 -13.00 -0.40 10.41
CA LEU A 204 -13.64 0.35 9.33
C LEU A 204 -15.17 0.23 9.42
N PRO A 205 -15.92 1.23 8.96
CA PRO A 205 -17.38 1.29 9.12
C PRO A 205 -18.12 0.35 8.15
N VAL A 206 -17.60 -0.85 7.88
CA VAL A 206 -18.20 -1.81 6.95
C VAL A 206 -19.51 -2.39 7.49
N ALA A 207 -19.71 -2.44 8.81
CA ALA A 207 -20.98 -2.80 9.44
C ALA A 207 -21.98 -1.61 9.55
N ASN A 208 -21.61 -0.41 9.11
CA ASN A 208 -22.48 0.76 9.20
C ASN A 208 -23.71 0.59 8.29
N THR A 209 -24.89 0.64 8.89
CA THR A 209 -26.16 0.42 8.18
C THR A 209 -26.42 1.51 7.14
N THR A 210 -26.09 2.77 7.41
CA THR A 210 -26.25 3.86 6.43
C THR A 210 -25.37 3.64 5.20
N ILE A 211 -24.09 3.28 5.37
CA ILE A 211 -23.19 3.01 4.24
C ILE A 211 -23.68 1.80 3.43
N ARG A 212 -24.19 0.77 4.10
CA ARG A 212 -24.83 -0.37 3.45
C ARG A 212 -26.11 0.04 2.72
N ASP A 213 -26.96 0.84 3.32
CA ASP A 213 -28.24 1.25 2.72
C ASP A 213 -27.97 2.15 1.49
N LEU A 214 -26.95 3.03 1.54
CA LEU A 214 -26.48 3.82 0.39
C LEU A 214 -26.06 2.95 -0.80
N SER A 215 -25.62 1.71 -0.56
CA SER A 215 -25.24 0.82 -1.67
C SER A 215 -26.40 0.43 -2.56
N TYR A 216 -27.63 0.46 -2.06
CA TYR A 216 -28.83 0.22 -2.85
C TYR A 216 -29.15 1.34 -3.85
N LEU A 217 -28.49 2.50 -3.74
CA LEU A 217 -28.54 3.56 -4.76
C LEU A 217 -27.70 3.23 -6.01
N SER A 218 -26.84 2.21 -5.93
CA SER A 218 -26.05 1.76 -7.09
C SER A 218 -26.97 1.22 -8.19
N PRO A 219 -26.80 1.65 -9.46
CA PRO A 219 -27.59 1.15 -10.58
C PRO A 219 -27.56 -0.39 -10.71
N ALA A 220 -26.44 -1.01 -10.34
CA ALA A 220 -26.27 -2.46 -10.37
C ALA A 220 -27.21 -3.21 -9.41
N LEU A 221 -27.68 -2.54 -8.35
CA LEU A 221 -28.51 -3.15 -7.32
C LEU A 221 -30.00 -2.80 -7.43
N GLN A 222 -30.40 -1.91 -8.36
CA GLN A 222 -31.75 -1.34 -8.54
C GLN A 222 -32.92 -2.35 -8.69
N ARG A 223 -32.65 -3.65 -8.88
CA ARG A 223 -33.67 -4.71 -8.95
C ARG A 223 -33.80 -5.55 -7.68
N ASN A 224 -33.13 -5.15 -6.59
CA ASN A 224 -33.13 -5.87 -5.33
C ASN A 224 -34.41 -5.57 -4.53
N ALA A 225 -35.10 -6.62 -4.05
CA ALA A 225 -36.30 -6.50 -3.22
C ALA A 225 -36.10 -5.67 -1.94
N LYS A 226 -34.84 -5.51 -1.48
CA LYS A 226 -34.47 -4.72 -0.29
C LYS A 226 -34.32 -3.22 -0.56
N ILE A 227 -34.50 -2.73 -1.79
CA ILE A 227 -34.31 -1.32 -2.12
C ILE A 227 -35.31 -0.42 -1.41
N VAL A 228 -36.59 -0.78 -1.44
CA VAL A 228 -37.64 0.07 -0.87
C VAL A 228 -37.37 0.30 0.62
N SER A 229 -37.04 -0.75 1.37
CA SER A 229 -36.71 -0.64 2.79
C SER A 229 -35.41 0.13 3.04
N ALA A 230 -34.40 -0.01 2.18
CA ALA A 230 -33.16 0.75 2.28
C ALA A 230 -33.38 2.25 2.03
N ILE A 231 -34.18 2.61 1.02
CA ILE A 231 -34.53 4.00 0.71
C ILE A 231 -35.32 4.62 1.86
N SER A 232 -36.33 3.92 2.40
CA SER A 232 -37.08 4.39 3.57
C SER A 232 -36.17 4.62 4.78
N SER A 233 -35.28 3.67 5.10
CA SER A 233 -34.27 3.80 6.17
C SER A 233 -33.33 4.99 5.95
N LEU A 234 -32.94 5.27 4.71
CA LEU A 234 -32.11 6.43 4.37
C LEU A 234 -32.86 7.74 4.53
N ALA A 235 -34.12 7.80 4.10
CA ALA A 235 -34.96 9.00 4.24
C ALA A 235 -35.15 9.39 5.71
N GLU A 236 -35.41 8.41 6.59
CA GLU A 236 -35.49 8.63 8.04
C GLU A 236 -34.19 9.15 8.66
N LYS A 237 -33.04 8.68 8.16
CA LYS A 237 -31.70 9.07 8.67
C LYS A 237 -31.17 10.37 8.08
N LEU A 238 -31.74 10.85 6.97
CA LEU A 238 -31.35 12.06 6.27
C LEU A 238 -32.54 13.02 6.16
N PRO A 239 -33.01 13.60 7.29
CA PRO A 239 -34.25 14.38 7.35
C PRO A 239 -34.23 15.64 6.46
N TRP A 240 -33.06 16.10 6.01
CA TRP A 240 -32.93 17.24 5.10
C TRP A 240 -33.28 16.90 3.63
N VAL A 241 -33.31 15.61 3.27
CA VAL A 241 -33.73 15.14 1.93
C VAL A 241 -35.24 15.31 1.76
N ASP A 242 -36.02 15.13 2.83
CA ASP A 242 -37.46 15.40 2.85
C ASP A 242 -37.78 16.89 2.58
N LEU A 243 -36.91 17.80 3.03
CA LEU A 243 -37.04 19.24 2.77
C LEU A 243 -36.76 19.62 1.31
N MET A 244 -35.92 18.87 0.59
CA MET A 244 -35.72 19.10 -0.84
C MET A 244 -36.84 18.47 -1.68
N LEU A 245 -37.31 17.27 -1.33
CA LEU A 245 -38.42 16.61 -2.03
C LEU A 245 -39.76 17.35 -1.84
N SER A 246 -40.00 17.96 -0.67
CA SER A 246 -41.18 18.80 -0.43
C SER A 246 -41.17 20.11 -1.22
N SER A 247 -39.98 20.66 -1.55
CA SER A 247 -39.87 21.83 -2.43
C SER A 247 -40.07 21.50 -3.92
N GLU A 248 -39.76 20.28 -4.35
CA GLU A 248 -40.00 19.81 -5.73
C GLU A 248 -41.40 19.22 -5.94
N HIS A 249 -42.05 18.70 -4.89
CA HIS A 249 -43.45 18.24 -4.96
C HIS A 249 -44.44 19.38 -5.23
N SER A 250 -44.13 20.63 -4.87
CA SER A 250 -44.90 21.79 -5.33
C SER A 250 -44.74 22.12 -6.81
N ALA A 251 -43.72 21.59 -7.49
CA ALA A 251 -43.51 21.78 -8.93
C ALA A 251 -44.09 20.63 -9.78
N LEU A 252 -44.14 19.41 -9.24
CA LEU A 252 -44.58 18.20 -9.95
C LEU A 252 -46.09 17.90 -9.85
N THR A 253 -46.85 18.69 -9.09
CA THR A 253 -48.31 18.53 -8.93
C THR A 253 -49.15 19.47 -9.79
N ARG A 254 -48.57 20.19 -10.75
CA ARG A 254 -49.38 20.86 -11.79
C ARG A 254 -50.01 19.77 -12.67
N PRO A 255 -51.35 19.62 -12.68
CA PRO A 255 -52.00 18.72 -13.62
C PRO A 255 -51.67 19.22 -15.02
N TRP A 256 -51.38 18.31 -15.94
CA TRP A 256 -51.39 18.61 -17.37
C TRP A 256 -52.78 19.13 -17.73
N GLN A 257 -52.96 20.45 -17.73
CA GLN A 257 -54.09 21.06 -18.39
C GLN A 257 -53.78 21.03 -19.88
N GLU A 258 -54.54 20.20 -20.59
CA GLU A 258 -54.65 20.25 -22.05
C GLU A 258 -55.05 21.67 -22.45
N GLU A 259 -54.13 22.42 -23.02
CA GLU A 259 -54.46 23.63 -23.79
C GLU A 259 -54.99 23.19 -25.16
N LYS A 260 -56.12 23.79 -25.52
CA LYS A 260 -56.98 23.52 -26.69
C LYS A 260 -56.30 23.66 -28.04
#